data_AF-A0A3B8HGI1-F1
#
_entry.id   AF-A0A3B8HGI1-F1
#
_cell.length_a   1.000
_cell.length_b   1.000
_cell.length_c   1.000
_cell.angle_alpha   90.00
_cell.angle_beta   90.00
_cell.angle_gamma   90.00
#
_symmetry.space_group_name_H-M   'P 1'
#
loop_
_entity.id
_entity.type
_entity.pdbx_description
1 polymer ?
#
loop_
_entity_poly.entity_id
_entity_poly.type
_entity_poly.pdbx_seq_one_letter_code
_entity_poly.pdbx_strand_id
1 'polypeptide(L)'
;RDRFGVVLRLEFYRPEELHPIVLRSARILGVGIDDRGALEIARRSRGTPRIANRLLRRVRDYAQVKADGHITQTVADQALKMLDVDEKGFDRMDRKILRTIIEKYDGGPIGIETLAAAVSEEKDTLEDVYEPYLIQEGYLKKTPRGRMATRRAFEHLGLSVQAGGQLKLFE
;
A
#
# COMPACT_ATOMS: atom_id res chain seq x y z
N ARG A 1 -27.41 5.16 -20.31
CA ARG A 1 -26.21 4.73 -19.55
C ARG A 1 -24.98 4.62 -20.46
N ASP A 2 -25.15 4.44 -21.78
CA ASP A 2 -24.06 4.50 -22.78
C ASP A 2 -24.01 5.84 -23.53
N ARG A 3 -23.43 6.87 -22.90
CA ARG A 3 -23.08 8.14 -23.59
C ARG A 3 -21.60 8.25 -23.93
N PHE A 4 -20.80 7.27 -23.56
CA PHE A 4 -19.36 7.28 -23.77
C PHE A 4 -19.01 6.25 -24.84
N GLY A 5 -18.46 6.72 -25.97
CA GLY A 5 -18.04 5.86 -27.08
C GLY A 5 -16.74 5.09 -26.82
N VAL A 6 -16.00 5.45 -25.77
CA VAL A 6 -14.78 4.76 -25.33
C VAL A 6 -14.78 4.70 -23.80
N VAL A 7 -14.59 3.50 -23.26
CA VAL A 7 -14.41 3.27 -21.82
C VAL A 7 -13.03 2.66 -21.62
N LEU A 8 -12.14 3.44 -21.00
CA LEU A 8 -10.81 2.97 -20.62
C LEU A 8 -10.80 2.62 -19.15
N ARG A 9 -10.29 1.43 -18.83
CA ARG A 9 -10.03 1.00 -17.45
C ARG A 9 -8.54 0.98 -17.23
N LEU A 10 -8.09 1.68 -16.20
CA LEU A 10 -6.70 1.67 -15.79
C LEU A 10 -6.54 0.66 -14.68
N GLU A 11 -5.48 -0.13 -14.78
CA GLU A 11 -5.07 -1.09 -13.76
C GLU A 11 -3.82 -0.58 -13.05
N PHE A 12 -3.50 -1.20 -11.92
CA PHE A 12 -2.24 -0.92 -11.23
C PHE A 12 -1.06 -1.38 -12.09
N TYR A 13 -0.02 -0.54 -12.09
CA TYR A 13 1.21 -0.82 -12.78
C TYR A 13 2.01 -1.89 -12.03
N ARG A 14 2.72 -2.73 -12.77
CA ARG A 14 3.74 -3.61 -12.22
C ARG A 14 4.98 -2.80 -11.84
N PRO A 15 5.80 -3.28 -10.87
CA PRO A 15 7.04 -2.60 -10.50
C PRO A 15 7.96 -2.32 -11.69
N GLU A 16 8.01 -3.21 -12.68
CA GLU A 16 8.82 -3.08 -13.89
C GLU A 16 8.31 -1.95 -14.80
N GLU A 17 7.00 -1.68 -14.79
CA GLU A 17 6.40 -0.59 -15.56
C GLU A 17 6.56 0.77 -14.84
N LEU A 18 6.61 0.75 -13.50
CA LEU A 18 6.88 1.93 -12.69
C LEU A 18 8.36 2.33 -12.70
N HIS A 19 9.28 1.37 -12.84
CA HIS A 19 10.73 1.62 -12.90
C HIS A 19 11.14 2.74 -13.89
N PRO A 20 10.75 2.70 -15.19
CA PRO A 20 11.08 3.77 -16.12
C PRO A 20 10.42 5.11 -15.77
N ILE A 21 9.25 5.08 -15.12
CA ILE A 21 8.58 6.30 -14.63
C ILE A 21 9.42 6.94 -13.52
N VAL A 22 9.91 6.15 -12.56
CA VAL A 22 10.77 6.63 -11.46
C VAL A 22 12.07 7.20 -12.02
N LEU A 23 12.75 6.49 -12.94
CA LEU A 23 13.98 6.97 -13.58
C LEU A 23 13.76 8.30 -14.32
N ARG A 24 12.67 8.40 -15.10
CA ARG A 24 12.32 9.62 -15.81
C ARG A 24 12.08 10.78 -14.83
N SER A 25 11.33 10.55 -13.76
CA SER A 25 11.06 11.56 -12.75
C SER A 25 12.32 11.98 -12.00
N ALA A 26 13.24 11.06 -11.72
CA ALA A 26 14.51 11.36 -11.08
C ALA A 26 15.37 12.29 -11.95
N ARG A 27 15.43 12.02 -13.26
CA ARG A 27 16.10 12.88 -14.23
C ARG A 27 15.50 14.30 -14.25
N ILE A 28 14.17 14.41 -14.23
CA ILE A 28 13.48 15.72 -14.20
C ILE A 28 13.79 16.49 -12.90
N LEU A 29 13.92 15.78 -11.78
CA LEU A 29 14.26 16.35 -10.48
C LEU A 29 15.75 16.61 -10.29
N GLY A 30 16.60 16.22 -11.24
CA GLY A 30 18.05 16.38 -11.16
C GLY A 30 18.71 15.53 -10.06
N VAL A 31 18.12 14.39 -9.69
CA VAL A 31 18.70 13.47 -8.69
C VAL A 31 19.33 12.26 -9.35
N GLY A 32 20.54 11.90 -8.93
CA GLY A 32 21.19 10.67 -9.36
C GLY A 32 20.51 9.46 -8.72
N ILE A 33 20.18 8.46 -9.52
CA ILE A 33 19.54 7.22 -9.05
C ILE A 33 20.08 6.04 -9.88
N ASP A 34 20.32 4.90 -9.23
CA ASP A 34 20.64 3.65 -9.90
C ASP A 34 19.36 2.84 -10.24
N ASP A 35 19.49 1.86 -11.13
CA ASP A 35 18.36 1.02 -11.53
C ASP A 35 17.73 0.28 -10.35
N ARG A 36 18.55 -0.15 -9.38
CA ARG A 36 18.09 -0.91 -8.22
C ARG A 36 17.32 -0.05 -7.22
N GLY A 37 17.74 1.18 -6.98
CA GLY A 37 17.06 2.17 -6.16
C GLY A 37 15.76 2.64 -6.79
N ALA A 38 15.74 2.84 -8.11
CA ALA A 38 14.50 3.12 -8.83
C ALA A 38 13.50 1.97 -8.70
N LEU A 39 13.97 0.72 -8.83
CA LEU A 39 13.13 -0.47 -8.69
C LEU A 39 12.62 -0.65 -7.26
N GLU A 40 13.43 -0.32 -6.25
CA GLU A 40 13.04 -0.37 -4.84
C GLU A 40 11.89 0.60 -4.55
N ILE A 41 11.98 1.84 -5.06
CA ILE A 41 10.89 2.81 -4.96
C ILE A 41 9.65 2.28 -5.70
N ALA A 42 9.81 1.76 -6.92
CA ALA A 42 8.72 1.22 -7.72
C ALA A 42 7.97 0.08 -7.02
N ARG A 43 8.68 -0.87 -6.40
CA ARG A 43 8.09 -1.99 -5.65
C ARG A 43 7.22 -1.53 -4.49
N ARG A 44 7.62 -0.44 -3.81
CA ARG A 44 6.87 0.13 -2.66
C ARG A 44 5.84 1.19 -3.05
N SER A 45 5.57 1.35 -4.35
CA SER A 45 4.67 2.41 -4.85
C SER A 45 3.23 1.97 -5.08
N ARG A 46 2.84 0.77 -4.62
CA ARG A 46 1.46 0.24 -4.72
C ARG A 46 0.89 0.34 -6.15
N GLY A 47 1.72 0.01 -7.13
CA GLY A 47 1.36 0.06 -8.56
C GLY A 47 0.89 1.43 -9.07
N THR A 48 1.19 2.53 -8.36
CA THR A 48 0.61 3.84 -8.63
C THR A 48 1.72 4.87 -8.96
N PRO A 49 1.75 5.44 -10.17
CA PRO A 49 2.75 6.44 -10.56
C PRO A 49 2.78 7.68 -9.66
N ARG A 50 1.62 8.11 -9.15
CA ARG A 50 1.50 9.22 -8.20
C ARG A 50 2.23 8.95 -6.89
N ILE A 51 2.12 7.72 -6.36
CA ILE A 51 2.81 7.31 -5.13
C ILE A 51 4.31 7.21 -5.40
N ALA A 52 4.72 6.63 -6.54
CA ALA A 52 6.13 6.55 -6.93
C ALA A 52 6.81 7.92 -6.95
N ASN A 53 6.18 8.91 -7.58
CA ASN A 53 6.69 10.28 -7.62
C ASN A 53 6.66 11.00 -6.26
N ARG A 54 5.75 10.62 -5.36
CA ARG A 54 5.72 11.12 -3.98
C ARG A 54 6.87 10.54 -3.16
N LEU A 55 7.09 9.24 -3.26
CA LEU A 55 8.17 8.54 -2.57
C LEU A 55 9.53 9.02 -3.06
N LEU A 56 9.74 9.12 -4.37
CA LEU A 56 10.98 9.61 -4.95
C LEU A 56 11.39 10.98 -4.41
N ARG A 57 10.44 11.92 -4.28
CA ARG A 57 10.73 13.25 -3.70
C ARG A 57 11.25 13.15 -2.27
N ARG A 58 10.62 12.31 -1.43
CA ARG A 58 11.07 12.12 -0.05
C ARG A 58 12.40 11.37 0.04
N VAL A 59 12.62 10.37 -0.80
CA VAL A 59 13.89 9.62 -0.88
C VAL A 59 15.03 10.54 -1.35
N ARG A 60 14.76 11.44 -2.30
CA ARG A 60 15.72 12.49 -2.70
C ARG A 60 16.09 13.36 -1.51
N ASP A 61 15.11 13.87 -0.77
CA ASP A 61 15.37 14.74 0.38
C ASP A 61 16.24 14.02 1.43
N TYR A 62 16.00 12.72 1.64
CA TYR A 62 16.86 11.87 2.47
C TYR A 62 18.28 11.74 1.89
N ALA A 63 18.40 11.42 0.59
CA ALA A 63 19.69 11.20 -0.07
C ALA A 63 20.57 12.46 -0.09
N GLN A 64 19.96 13.64 -0.25
CA GLN A 64 20.68 14.91 -0.21
C GLN A 64 21.31 15.20 1.16
N VAL A 65 20.71 14.72 2.25
CA VAL A 65 21.20 14.96 3.61
C VAL A 65 22.09 13.82 4.12
N LYS A 66 21.84 12.58 3.68
CA LYS A 66 22.41 11.36 4.29
C LYS A 66 23.23 10.49 3.33
N ALA A 67 23.22 10.75 2.03
CA ALA A 67 23.84 9.87 1.04
C ALA A 67 24.35 10.60 -0.21
N ASP A 68 25.00 11.75 -0.03
CA ASP A 68 25.69 12.52 -1.08
C ASP A 68 24.87 12.79 -2.36
N GLY A 69 23.54 12.86 -2.22
CA GLY A 69 22.63 13.15 -3.33
C GLY A 69 22.44 12.03 -4.36
N HIS A 70 22.91 10.80 -4.09
CA HIS A 70 22.73 9.65 -4.98
C HIS A 70 21.85 8.56 -4.34
N ILE A 71 20.81 8.15 -5.06
CA ILE A 71 19.86 7.15 -4.60
C ILE A 71 20.31 5.77 -5.11
N THR A 72 20.86 4.97 -4.21
CA THR A 72 21.08 3.54 -4.42
C THR A 72 19.95 2.70 -3.83
N GLN A 73 19.95 1.39 -4.07
CA GLN A 73 19.01 0.47 -3.41
C GLN A 73 19.00 0.60 -1.88
N THR A 74 20.18 0.70 -1.24
CA THR A 74 20.29 0.77 0.21
C THR A 74 19.78 2.11 0.75
N VAL A 75 20.06 3.20 0.04
CA VAL A 75 19.57 4.54 0.38
C VAL A 75 18.05 4.60 0.25
N ALA A 76 17.50 4.03 -0.82
CA ALA A 76 16.06 3.94 -1.02
C ALA A 76 15.38 3.11 0.09
N ASP A 77 15.92 1.94 0.43
CA ASP A 77 15.40 1.09 1.52
C ASP A 77 15.41 1.84 2.87
N GLN A 78 16.53 2.47 3.23
CA GLN A 78 16.64 3.23 4.49
C GLN A 78 15.68 4.40 4.54
N ALA A 79 15.58 5.18 3.45
CA ALA A 79 14.66 6.30 3.35
C ALA A 79 13.20 5.85 3.48
N LEU A 80 12.83 4.77 2.79
CA LEU A 80 11.45 4.24 2.81
C LEU A 80 11.09 3.65 4.18
N LYS A 81 12.03 2.97 4.85
CA LYS A 81 11.87 2.53 6.24
C LYS A 81 11.67 3.70 7.19
N MET A 82 12.44 4.78 7.05
CA MET A 82 12.28 6.00 7.85
C MET A 82 10.92 6.68 7.63
N LEU A 83 10.36 6.55 6.43
CA LEU A 83 9.02 7.02 6.08
C LEU A 83 7.90 6.06 6.52
N ASP A 84 8.22 4.99 7.23
CA ASP A 84 7.29 3.98 7.66
C ASP A 84 6.56 3.28 6.50
N VAL A 85 7.27 3.14 5.37
CA VAL A 85 6.83 2.39 4.19
C VAL A 85 7.54 1.04 4.16
N ASP A 86 6.77 -0.01 4.34
CA ASP A 86 7.30 -1.38 4.35
C ASP A 86 7.62 -1.92 2.95
N GLU A 87 8.11 -3.15 2.88
CA GLU A 87 8.50 -3.82 1.63
C GLU A 87 7.35 -4.02 0.64
N LYS A 88 6.09 -3.98 1.11
CA LYS A 88 4.88 -4.06 0.28
C LYS A 88 4.33 -2.69 -0.09
N GLY A 89 4.96 -1.61 0.37
CA GLY A 89 4.53 -0.26 0.11
C GLY A 89 3.38 0.22 1.00
N PHE A 90 3.07 -0.51 2.08
CA PHE A 90 2.08 -0.06 3.05
C PHE A 90 2.63 1.06 3.89
N ASP A 91 1.86 2.13 3.97
CA ASP A 91 2.14 3.24 4.86
C ASP A 91 1.52 3.01 6.25
N ARG A 92 1.65 4.02 7.12
CA ARG A 92 1.09 3.97 8.47
C ARG A 92 -0.43 3.75 8.48
N MET A 93 -1.15 4.30 7.50
CA MET A 93 -2.61 4.20 7.45
C MET A 93 -3.04 2.81 7.00
N ASP A 94 -2.39 2.25 5.97
CA ASP A 94 -2.63 0.86 5.53
C ASP A 94 -2.48 -0.12 6.71
N ARG A 95 -1.36 0.00 7.45
CA ARG A 95 -1.10 -0.83 8.64
C ARG A 95 -2.10 -0.55 9.76
N LYS A 96 -2.51 0.70 9.97
CA LYS A 96 -3.53 1.09 10.97
C LYS A 96 -4.89 0.47 10.65
N ILE A 97 -5.29 0.45 9.38
CA ILE A 97 -6.54 -0.18 8.92
C ILE A 97 -6.51 -1.67 9.23
N LEU A 98 -5.50 -2.39 8.73
CA LEU A 98 -5.39 -3.84 8.94
C LEU A 98 -5.31 -4.20 10.43
N ARG A 99 -4.50 -3.46 11.19
CA ARG A 99 -4.36 -3.65 12.65
C ARG A 99 -5.67 -3.40 13.37
N THR A 100 -6.42 -2.35 13.01
CA THR A 100 -7.72 -2.05 13.61
C THR A 100 -8.69 -3.21 13.40
N ILE A 101 -8.76 -3.75 12.19
CA ILE A 101 -9.64 -4.89 11.87
C ILE A 101 -9.23 -6.14 12.67
N ILE A 102 -7.93 -6.40 12.77
CA ILE A 102 -7.41 -7.60 13.43
C ILE A 102 -7.54 -7.50 14.96
N GLU A 103 -7.06 -6.42 15.57
CA GLU A 103 -6.94 -6.30 17.03
C GLU A 103 -8.25 -5.86 17.69
N LYS A 104 -9.07 -5.03 17.05
CA LYS A 104 -10.31 -4.52 17.67
C LYS A 104 -11.56 -5.30 17.29
N TYR A 105 -11.50 -6.06 16.20
CA TYR A 105 -12.66 -6.77 15.64
C TYR A 105 -12.35 -8.22 15.28
N ASP A 106 -11.28 -8.80 15.83
CA ASP A 106 -10.89 -10.21 15.66
C ASP A 106 -10.79 -10.67 14.19
N GLY A 107 -10.40 -9.76 13.30
CA GLY A 107 -10.31 -10.02 11.85
C GLY A 107 -11.58 -9.68 11.05
N GLY A 108 -12.61 -9.14 11.69
CA GLY A 108 -13.88 -8.71 11.10
C GLY A 108 -15.02 -9.75 11.21
N PRO A 109 -16.18 -9.51 10.58
CA PRO A 109 -16.50 -8.42 9.66
C PRO A 109 -16.81 -7.08 10.35
N ILE A 110 -16.26 -5.99 9.80
CA ILE A 110 -16.55 -4.61 10.23
C ILE A 110 -17.20 -3.78 9.10
N GLY A 111 -18.21 -2.96 9.43
CA GLY A 111 -18.80 -2.01 8.49
C GLY A 111 -17.84 -0.87 8.12
N ILE A 112 -17.99 -0.28 6.93
CA ILE A 112 -17.10 0.81 6.48
C ILE A 112 -17.20 2.04 7.37
N GLU A 113 -18.42 2.38 7.81
CA GLU A 113 -18.65 3.55 8.67
C GLU A 113 -17.96 3.37 10.03
N THR A 114 -18.06 2.16 10.61
CA THR A 114 -17.39 1.83 11.86
C THR A 114 -15.87 1.81 11.69
N LEU A 115 -15.36 1.28 10.57
CA LEU A 115 -13.94 1.28 10.27
C LEU A 115 -13.41 2.71 10.13
N ALA A 116 -14.09 3.55 9.33
CA ALA A 116 -13.80 4.96 9.13
C ALA A 116 -13.73 5.71 10.46
N ALA A 117 -14.73 5.53 11.33
CA ALA A 117 -14.73 6.12 12.67
C ALA A 117 -13.55 5.62 13.53
N ALA A 118 -13.25 4.32 13.49
CA ALA A 118 -12.19 3.72 14.29
C ALA A 118 -10.77 4.15 13.87
N VAL A 119 -10.56 4.47 12.60
CA VAL A 119 -9.27 4.97 12.08
C VAL A 119 -9.23 6.49 11.94
N SER A 120 -10.34 7.19 12.19
CA SER A 120 -10.49 8.64 12.06
C SER A 120 -10.22 9.15 10.64
N GLU A 121 -10.79 8.46 9.64
CA GLU A 121 -10.65 8.77 8.22
C GLU A 121 -12.03 8.78 7.55
N GLU A 122 -12.18 9.44 6.41
CA GLU A 122 -13.43 9.43 5.64
C GLU A 122 -13.68 8.07 4.96
N LYS A 123 -14.95 7.66 4.90
CA LYS A 123 -15.36 6.39 4.28
C LYS A 123 -14.94 6.31 2.81
N ASP A 124 -15.12 7.41 2.07
CA ASP A 124 -14.85 7.47 0.63
C ASP A 124 -13.34 7.36 0.39
N THR A 125 -12.52 7.99 1.24
CA THR A 125 -11.06 7.83 1.19
C THR A 125 -10.65 6.38 1.43
N LEU A 126 -11.28 5.67 2.37
CA LEU A 126 -11.00 4.25 2.57
C LEU A 126 -11.35 3.42 1.33
N GLU A 127 -12.56 3.58 0.79
CA GLU A 127 -13.04 2.80 -0.36
C GLU A 127 -12.29 3.11 -1.66
N ASP A 128 -11.96 4.37 -1.91
CA ASP A 128 -11.38 4.81 -3.19
C ASP A 128 -9.85 4.83 -3.20
N VAL A 129 -9.21 5.00 -2.04
CA VAL A 129 -7.74 5.18 -1.96
C VAL A 129 -7.03 3.96 -1.39
N TYR A 130 -7.53 3.38 -0.30
CA TYR A 130 -6.80 2.35 0.45
C TYR A 130 -7.28 0.92 0.13
N GLU A 131 -8.59 0.68 0.12
CA GLU A 131 -9.18 -0.64 -0.14
C GLU A 131 -8.74 -1.27 -1.48
N PRO A 132 -8.65 -0.55 -2.61
CA PRO A 132 -8.39 -1.18 -3.90
C PRO A 132 -7.07 -1.97 -3.91
N TYR A 133 -6.01 -1.39 -3.36
CA TYR A 133 -4.71 -2.05 -3.29
C TYR A 133 -4.70 -3.19 -2.25
N LEU A 134 -5.27 -2.98 -1.07
CA LEU A 134 -5.34 -4.00 -0.02
C LEU A 134 -6.17 -5.22 -0.44
N ILE A 135 -7.22 -5.03 -1.22
CA ILE A 135 -8.05 -6.10 -1.77
C ILE A 135 -7.31 -6.81 -2.90
N GLN A 136 -6.70 -6.08 -3.83
CA GLN A 136 -5.97 -6.67 -4.96
C GLN A 136 -4.79 -7.53 -4.50
N GLU A 137 -4.02 -7.06 -3.52
CA GLU A 137 -2.93 -7.83 -2.94
C GLU A 137 -3.42 -8.91 -1.95
N GLY A 138 -4.72 -8.97 -1.68
CA GLY A 138 -5.36 -10.04 -0.91
C GLY A 138 -5.15 -9.94 0.61
N TYR A 139 -4.96 -8.74 1.15
CA TYR A 139 -4.88 -8.47 2.60
C TYR A 139 -6.25 -8.17 3.22
N LEU A 140 -7.17 -7.64 2.41
CA LEU A 140 -8.52 -7.28 2.80
C LEU A 140 -9.54 -8.01 1.92
N LYS A 141 -10.63 -8.48 2.53
CA LYS A 141 -11.76 -9.09 1.81
C LYS A 141 -13.02 -8.30 2.10
N LYS A 142 -13.73 -7.89 1.04
CA LYS A 142 -15.07 -7.30 1.13
C LYS A 142 -16.11 -8.42 1.15
N THR A 143 -16.98 -8.42 2.14
CA THR A 143 -18.12 -9.34 2.28
C THR A 143 -19.42 -8.55 2.41
N PRO A 144 -20.60 -9.15 2.18
CA PRO A 144 -21.88 -8.47 2.41
C PRO A 144 -22.06 -7.95 3.83
N ARG A 145 -21.40 -8.58 4.81
CA ARG A 145 -21.46 -8.20 6.24
C ARG A 145 -20.42 -7.14 6.64
N GLY A 146 -19.45 -6.83 5.77
CA GLY A 146 -18.36 -5.92 6.09
C GLY A 146 -16.99 -6.36 5.56
N ARG A 147 -15.95 -5.69 6.04
CA ARG A 147 -14.55 -5.92 5.69
C ARG A 147 -13.93 -6.94 6.64
N MET A 148 -13.13 -7.85 6.10
CA MET A 148 -12.41 -8.85 6.88
C MET A 148 -10.94 -8.86 6.50
N ALA A 149 -10.07 -8.98 7.49
CA ALA A 149 -8.64 -9.19 7.27
C ALA A 149 -8.41 -10.64 6.84
N THR A 150 -7.56 -10.85 5.83
CA THR A 150 -7.19 -12.20 5.41
C THR A 150 -6.02 -12.72 6.23
N ARG A 151 -5.75 -14.03 6.14
CA ARG A 151 -4.54 -14.65 6.72
C ARG A 151 -3.23 -13.91 6.35
N ARG A 152 -3.13 -13.38 5.12
CA ARG A 152 -1.96 -12.63 4.67
C ARG A 152 -1.73 -11.35 5.50
N ALA A 153 -2.82 -10.70 5.95
CA ALA A 153 -2.72 -9.52 6.81
C ALA A 153 -2.22 -9.87 8.22
N PHE A 154 -2.65 -11.00 8.78
CA PHE A 154 -2.12 -11.50 10.05
C PHE A 154 -0.62 -11.79 9.94
N GLU A 155 -0.22 -12.57 8.94
CA GLU A 155 1.18 -12.94 8.70
C GLU A 155 2.07 -11.72 8.48
N HIS A 156 1.61 -10.76 7.68
CA HIS A 156 2.35 -9.53 7.40
C HIS A 156 2.54 -8.62 8.63
N LEU A 157 1.54 -8.54 9.51
CA LEU A 157 1.66 -7.80 10.77
C LEU A 157 2.37 -8.59 11.89
N GLY A 158 2.78 -9.83 11.63
CA GLY A 158 3.38 -10.72 12.63
C GLY A 158 2.41 -11.14 13.74
N LEU A 159 1.10 -11.12 13.45
CA LEU A 159 0.05 -11.47 14.40
C LEU A 159 -0.39 -12.92 14.19
N SER A 160 -0.61 -13.65 15.28
CA SER A 160 -1.17 -15.00 15.19
C SER A 160 -2.62 -14.94 14.71
N VAL A 161 -2.96 -15.77 13.73
CA VAL A 161 -4.36 -16.01 13.38
C VAL A 161 -5.02 -16.66 14.59
N GLN A 162 -5.82 -15.91 15.34
CA GLN A 162 -6.74 -16.55 16.27
C GLN A 162 -7.71 -17.35 15.42
N ALA A 163 -7.70 -18.67 15.56
CA ALA A 163 -8.60 -19.56 14.85
C ALA A 163 -10.05 -19.35 15.36
N GLY A 164 -10.67 -18.25 14.94
CA GLY A 164 -12.03 -17.87 15.29
C GLY A 164 -13.04 -18.57 14.38
N GLY A 165 -13.44 -19.78 14.77
CA GLY A 165 -14.79 -20.29 14.51
C GLY A 165 -15.14 -20.70 13.08
N GLN A 166 -14.44 -21.68 12.52
CA GLN A 166 -15.11 -22.58 11.57
C GLN A 166 -16.01 -23.48 12.42
N LEU A 167 -17.31 -23.16 12.43
CA LEU A 167 -18.36 -24.05 12.91
C LEU A 167 -18.14 -25.43 12.28
N LYS A 168 -17.64 -26.37 13.10
CA LYS A 168 -17.88 -27.80 12.90
C LYS A 168 -19.38 -27.97 13.07
N LEU A 169 -20.13 -27.79 11.99
CA LEU A 169 -21.57 -28.02 11.93
C LEU A 169 -21.86 -29.27 11.10
N PHE A 170 -21.19 -30.37 11.44
CA PHE A 170 -21.56 -31.73 11.04
C PHE A 170 -20.98 -32.70 12.09
N GLU A 171 -21.76 -32.92 13.15
CA GLU A 171 -21.91 -34.19 13.87
C GLU A 171 -23.34 -34.26 14.42
#